data_AF-A0A7W1BIH6-F1
#
_entry.id   AF-A0A7W1BIH6-F1
#
_cell.length_a   1.000
_cell.length_b   1.000
_cell.length_c   1.000
_cell.angle_alpha   90.00
_cell.angle_beta   90.00
_cell.angle_gamma   90.00
#
_symmetry.space_group_name_H-M   'P 1'
#
loop_
_entity.id
_entity.type
_entity.pdbx_description
1 polymer ?
#
loop_
_entity_poly.entity_id
_entity_poly.type
_entity_poly.pdbx_seq_one_letter_code
_entity_poly.pdbx_strand_id
1 'polypeptide(L)'
;MHAYATRNRREGFALAVAILAIVVIGGLIAGVFFATTEQLRMGRNQQLQARAMAAAEYGQNRTIVPGPVGLGWNAAITNMAMGRVDSLISLNTPDGGRAAVRVTRIGNATYLVASQGTAGSSIRSQARRRTSLLVSVIAPQMNMLGALTTQGSTKVGGSSYIDGTDGTTFPGWSCPNTPPAAVAGIAISDSTAIQTSGCGGLSCVAGSPKIQQNPLAADTTTYFDYGNGITWNTLVAQANKTASGTINGTGPSLVGGVCNTGDAQN
;
A
#
# COMPACT_ATOMS: atom_id res chain seq x y z
N MET A 1 -33.00 -26.78 95.09
CA MET A 1 -31.61 -26.31 94.90
C MET A 1 -31.59 -25.36 93.72
N HIS A 2 -31.27 -24.10 94.00
CA HIS A 2 -31.21 -22.99 93.05
C HIS A 2 -30.10 -23.17 92.00
N ALA A 3 -30.39 -22.76 90.76
CA ALA A 3 -29.38 -22.21 89.87
C ALA A 3 -29.95 -20.91 89.26
N TYR A 4 -29.50 -19.78 89.80
CA TYR A 4 -29.80 -18.44 89.29
C TYR A 4 -29.05 -18.24 87.97
N ALA A 5 -29.76 -18.09 86.86
CA ALA A 5 -29.17 -17.62 85.60
C ALA A 5 -28.92 -16.12 85.69
N THR A 6 -27.66 -15.71 85.82
CA THR A 6 -27.25 -14.30 85.76
C THR A 6 -27.33 -13.80 84.32
N ARG A 7 -28.43 -13.11 83.99
CA ARG A 7 -28.61 -12.38 82.73
C ARG A 7 -27.72 -11.13 82.76
N ASN A 8 -26.49 -11.26 82.26
CA ASN A 8 -25.59 -10.13 82.05
C ASN A 8 -26.15 -9.20 80.96
N ARG A 9 -26.89 -8.17 81.38
CA ARG A 9 -27.30 -7.04 80.54
C ARG A 9 -26.07 -6.23 80.13
N ARG A 10 -25.50 -6.54 78.96
CA ARG A 10 -24.58 -5.65 78.24
C ARG A 10 -25.38 -4.80 77.24
N GLU A 11 -26.29 -3.97 77.72
CA GLU A 11 -27.19 -3.16 76.86
C GLU A 11 -26.61 -1.78 76.47
N GLY A 12 -25.41 -1.40 76.94
CA GLY A 12 -24.77 -0.12 76.59
C GLY A 12 -23.78 -0.15 75.42
N PHE A 13 -23.16 -1.30 75.12
CA PHE A 13 -22.07 -1.39 74.13
C PHE A 13 -22.53 -1.80 72.72
N ALA A 14 -23.68 -2.47 72.61
CA ALA A 14 -24.18 -3.00 71.34
C ALA A 14 -24.50 -1.91 70.31
N LEU A 15 -25.06 -0.78 70.75
CA LEU A 15 -25.37 0.37 69.88
C LEU A 15 -24.10 0.97 69.26
N ALA A 16 -23.06 1.19 70.07
CA ALA A 16 -21.80 1.76 69.61
C ALA A 16 -21.09 0.84 68.59
N VAL A 17 -21.11 -0.48 68.83
CA VAL A 17 -20.55 -1.47 67.89
C VAL A 17 -21.34 -1.51 66.58
N ALA A 18 -22.67 -1.44 66.65
CA ALA A 18 -23.52 -1.43 65.44
C ALA A 18 -23.27 -0.18 64.58
N ILE A 19 -23.16 1.00 65.20
CA ILE A 19 -22.86 2.25 64.48
C ILE A 19 -21.46 2.18 63.86
N LEU A 20 -20.46 1.71 64.60
CA LEU A 20 -19.10 1.55 64.08
C LEU A 20 -19.05 0.56 62.91
N ALA A 21 -19.78 -0.56 63.01
CA ALA A 21 -19.89 -1.53 61.92
C ALA A 21 -20.52 -0.92 60.66
N ILE A 22 -21.60 -0.14 60.80
CA ILE A 22 -22.25 0.54 59.67
C ILE A 22 -21.30 1.53 58.99
N VAL A 23 -20.53 2.31 59.77
CA VAL A 23 -19.55 3.27 59.22
C VAL A 23 -18.45 2.53 58.45
N VAL A 24 -17.93 1.43 59.00
CA VAL A 24 -16.91 0.61 58.33
C VAL A 24 -17.45 0.02 57.02
N ILE A 25 -18.67 -0.55 57.04
CA ILE A 25 -19.31 -1.11 55.85
C ILE A 25 -19.55 0.01 54.80
N GLY A 26 -20.02 1.18 55.23
CA GLY A 26 -20.22 2.34 54.35
C GLY A 26 -18.92 2.79 53.69
N GLY A 27 -17.81 2.85 54.45
CA GLY A 27 -16.49 3.17 53.92
C GLY A 27 -15.99 2.14 52.91
N LEU A 28 -16.19 0.85 53.17
CA LEU A 28 -15.81 -0.24 52.24
C LEU A 28 -16.60 -0.16 50.93
N ILE A 29 -17.91 0.03 51.01
CA ILE A 29 -18.79 0.16 49.83
C ILE A 29 -18.37 1.37 48.99
N ALA A 30 -18.12 2.52 49.62
CA ALA A 30 -17.63 3.72 48.94
C ALA A 30 -16.27 3.47 48.27
N GLY A 31 -15.35 2.75 48.94
CA GLY A 31 -14.07 2.35 48.38
C GLY A 31 -14.20 1.47 47.13
N VAL A 32 -15.10 0.48 47.15
CA VAL A 32 -15.36 -0.40 46.00
C VAL A 32 -15.99 0.39 44.82
N PHE A 33 -16.96 1.26 45.09
CA PHE A 33 -17.55 2.11 44.05
C PHE A 33 -16.53 3.05 43.40
N PHE A 34 -15.62 3.62 44.20
CA PHE A 34 -14.53 4.43 43.68
C PHE A 34 -13.58 3.61 42.80
N ALA A 35 -13.13 2.45 43.29
CA ALA A 35 -12.21 1.57 42.56
C ALA A 35 -12.81 1.07 41.22
N THR A 36 -14.08 0.67 41.23
CA THR A 36 -14.79 0.21 40.01
C THR A 36 -14.98 1.32 38.99
N THR A 37 -15.23 2.56 39.43
CA THR A 37 -15.35 3.72 38.54
C THR A 37 -14.04 4.01 37.82
N GLU A 38 -12.91 3.92 38.53
CA GLU A 38 -11.58 4.10 37.92
C GLU A 38 -11.25 2.97 36.95
N GLN A 39 -11.56 1.72 37.28
CA GLN A 39 -11.39 0.59 36.36
C GLN A 39 -12.21 0.74 35.07
N LEU A 40 -13.46 1.20 35.16
CA LEU A 40 -14.30 1.45 33.98
C LEU A 40 -13.72 2.55 33.08
N ARG A 41 -13.19 3.62 33.68
CA ARG A 41 -12.53 4.71 32.92
C ARG A 41 -11.26 4.21 32.26
N MET A 42 -10.42 3.48 32.98
CA MET A 42 -9.20 2.88 32.46
C MET A 42 -9.50 1.92 31.31
N GLY A 43 -10.47 1.02 31.47
CA GLY A 43 -10.87 0.06 30.43
C GLY A 43 -11.40 0.72 29.17
N ARG A 44 -12.28 1.72 29.31
CA ARG A 44 -12.79 2.49 28.15
C ARG A 44 -11.67 3.25 27.43
N ASN A 45 -10.76 3.86 28.18
CA ASN A 45 -9.62 4.57 27.61
C ASN A 45 -8.68 3.62 26.88
N GLN A 46 -8.39 2.43 27.43
CA GLN A 46 -7.59 1.41 26.76
C GLN A 46 -8.24 0.94 25.45
N GLN A 47 -9.56 0.69 25.45
CA GLN A 47 -10.27 0.28 24.24
C GLN A 47 -10.22 1.36 23.15
N LEU A 48 -10.44 2.63 23.51
CA LEU A 48 -10.34 3.75 22.57
C LEU A 48 -8.91 3.89 22.03
N GLN A 49 -7.90 3.73 22.87
CA GLN A 49 -6.50 3.77 22.44
C GLN A 49 -6.15 2.64 21.46
N ALA A 50 -6.62 1.42 21.71
CA ALA A 50 -6.43 0.29 20.81
C ALA A 50 -7.11 0.54 19.45
N ARG A 51 -8.35 1.05 19.45
CA ARG A 51 -9.05 1.42 18.20
C ARG A 51 -8.34 2.53 17.44
N ALA A 52 -7.84 3.55 18.13
CA ALA A 52 -7.07 4.61 17.50
C ALA A 52 -5.75 4.08 16.90
N MET A 53 -5.11 3.09 17.55
CA MET A 53 -3.91 2.44 17.03
C MET A 53 -4.21 1.62 15.77
N ALA A 54 -5.23 0.76 15.82
CA ALA A 54 -5.70 -0.02 14.67
C ALA A 54 -6.08 0.89 13.49
N ALA A 55 -6.71 2.05 13.76
CA ALA A 55 -7.01 3.01 12.72
C ALA A 55 -5.76 3.64 12.10
N ALA A 56 -4.71 3.90 12.90
CA ALA A 56 -3.44 4.41 12.39
C ALA A 56 -2.79 3.37 11.45
N GLU A 57 -2.69 2.12 11.89
CA GLU A 57 -2.13 1.01 11.10
C GLU A 57 -2.91 0.75 9.81
N TYR A 58 -4.25 0.80 9.88
CA TYR A 58 -5.12 0.69 8.71
C TYR A 58 -4.79 1.74 7.65
N GLY A 59 -4.60 3.00 8.06
CA GLY A 59 -4.21 4.08 7.16
C GLY A 59 -2.87 3.83 6.48
N GLN A 60 -1.88 3.31 7.22
CA GLN A 60 -0.57 2.97 6.64
C GLN A 60 -0.70 1.86 5.61
N ASN A 61 -1.37 0.77 5.96
CA ASN A 61 -1.52 -0.39 5.08
C ASN A 61 -2.27 -0.03 3.79
N ARG A 62 -3.38 0.73 3.91
CA ARG A 62 -4.12 1.22 2.74
C ARG A 62 -3.30 2.13 1.83
N THR A 63 -2.38 2.91 2.38
CA THR A 63 -1.55 3.81 1.57
C THR A 63 -0.48 3.06 0.77
N ILE A 64 0.04 1.95 1.31
CA ILE A 64 1.12 1.16 0.69
C ILE A 64 0.57 0.22 -0.39
N VAL A 65 -0.61 -0.37 -0.15
CA VAL A 65 -1.22 -1.29 -1.11
C VAL A 65 -1.85 -0.50 -2.27
N PRO A 66 -1.53 -0.83 -3.54
CA PRO A 66 -2.24 -0.26 -4.69
C PRO A 66 -3.74 -0.58 -4.58
N GLY A 67 -4.58 0.46 -4.61
CA GLY A 67 -6.03 0.35 -4.44
C GLY A 67 -6.80 1.12 -5.51
N PRO A 68 -8.14 1.07 -5.49
CA PRO A 68 -8.98 1.86 -6.39
C PRO A 68 -8.63 3.35 -6.31
N VAL A 69 -8.82 4.04 -7.45
CA VAL A 69 -8.43 5.42 -7.75
C VAL A 69 -8.40 6.34 -6.52
N GLY A 70 -7.21 6.83 -6.17
CA GLY A 70 -6.99 7.88 -5.16
C GLY A 70 -6.65 7.41 -3.75
N LEU A 71 -6.69 6.11 -3.43
CA LEU A 71 -6.52 5.60 -2.06
C LEU A 71 -5.33 4.64 -1.84
N GLY A 72 -4.30 4.66 -2.69
CA GLY A 72 -3.10 3.84 -2.56
C GLY A 72 -1.87 4.47 -3.22
N TRP A 73 -0.73 3.77 -3.15
CA TRP A 73 0.53 4.24 -3.73
C TRP A 73 0.37 4.53 -5.23
N ASN A 74 0.83 5.69 -5.69
CA ASN A 74 0.65 6.13 -7.07
C ASN A 74 1.87 6.89 -7.61
N ALA A 75 1.88 7.16 -8.92
CA ALA A 75 2.98 7.87 -9.58
C ALA A 75 3.18 9.30 -9.05
N ALA A 76 2.13 9.98 -8.59
CA ALA A 76 2.26 11.33 -8.01
C ALA A 76 3.04 11.32 -6.70
N ILE A 77 2.86 10.28 -5.88
CA ILE A 77 3.65 10.06 -4.65
C ILE A 77 5.12 9.78 -5.00
N THR A 78 5.36 8.87 -5.96
CA THR A 78 6.73 8.53 -6.40
C THR A 78 7.47 9.74 -7.00
N ASN A 79 6.76 10.62 -7.70
CA ASN A 79 7.34 11.79 -8.38
C ASN A 79 7.35 13.07 -7.52
N MET A 80 7.01 12.99 -6.23
CA MET A 80 7.10 14.13 -5.32
C MET A 80 8.52 14.69 -5.25
N ALA A 81 8.69 16.01 -5.16
CA ALA A 81 9.99 16.61 -4.86
C ALA A 81 10.50 16.13 -3.48
N MET A 82 11.82 16.02 -3.30
CA MET A 82 12.38 15.71 -1.98
C MET A 82 11.94 16.78 -0.96
N GLY A 83 11.52 16.33 0.23
CA GLY A 83 10.94 17.16 1.28
C GLY A 83 9.45 17.49 1.11
N ARG A 84 8.83 17.17 -0.04
CA ARG A 84 7.40 17.40 -0.23
C ARG A 84 6.55 16.42 0.58
N VAL A 85 5.45 16.93 1.11
CA VAL A 85 4.44 16.19 1.88
C VAL A 85 3.13 16.11 1.10
N ASP A 86 2.66 14.91 0.82
CA ASP A 86 1.27 14.69 0.44
C ASP A 86 0.43 14.51 1.71
N SER A 87 -0.65 15.28 1.84
CA SER A 87 -1.37 15.46 3.11
C SER A 87 -2.85 15.05 3.07
N LEU A 88 -3.29 14.34 2.03
CA LEU A 88 -4.70 14.31 1.64
C LEU A 88 -5.41 12.97 1.78
N ILE A 89 -4.80 11.96 2.39
CA ILE A 89 -5.47 10.67 2.57
C ILE A 89 -6.14 10.61 3.94
N SER A 90 -7.41 11.03 4.02
CA SER A 90 -8.26 10.74 5.16
C SER A 90 -9.17 9.57 4.85
N LEU A 91 -9.13 8.54 5.71
CA LEU A 91 -9.84 7.29 5.54
C LEU A 91 -10.76 7.07 6.75
N ASN A 92 -12.00 6.67 6.48
CA ASN A 92 -12.83 6.09 7.53
C ASN A 92 -12.46 4.62 7.69
N THR A 93 -12.30 4.16 8.92
CA THR A 93 -12.03 2.75 9.20
C THR A 93 -13.34 1.99 9.38
N PRO A 94 -13.38 0.68 9.10
CA PRO A 94 -14.59 -0.13 9.27
C PRO A 94 -15.19 -0.05 10.69
N ASP A 95 -14.34 0.14 11.70
CA ASP A 95 -14.73 0.22 13.12
C ASP A 95 -15.21 1.63 13.56
N GLY A 96 -15.46 2.53 12.61
CA GLY A 96 -15.94 3.90 12.88
C GLY A 96 -14.86 4.87 13.37
N GLY A 97 -13.58 4.50 13.25
CA GLY A 97 -12.45 5.40 13.46
C GLY A 97 -12.10 6.19 12.20
N ARG A 98 -11.15 7.13 12.32
CA ARG A 98 -10.60 7.87 11.18
C ARG A 98 -9.09 7.81 11.17
N ALA A 99 -8.52 7.52 10.02
CA ALA A 99 -7.10 7.63 9.75
C ALA A 99 -6.82 8.89 8.92
N ALA A 100 -5.73 9.59 9.22
CA ALA A 100 -5.20 10.67 8.41
C ALA A 100 -3.74 10.37 8.12
N VAL A 101 -3.40 10.16 6.84
CA VAL A 101 -2.06 9.76 6.41
C VAL A 101 -1.37 10.93 5.72
N ARG A 102 -0.08 11.04 6.00
CA ARG A 102 0.85 11.97 5.35
C ARG A 102 2.02 11.18 4.81
N VAL A 103 2.33 11.37 3.54
CA VAL A 103 3.49 10.77 2.89
C VAL A 103 4.50 11.86 2.61
N THR A 104 5.72 11.71 3.09
CA THR A 104 6.81 12.65 2.85
C THR A 104 7.93 11.95 2.09
N ARG A 105 8.38 12.49 0.96
CA ARG A 105 9.62 12.01 0.34
C ARG A 105 10.81 12.55 1.11
N ILE A 106 11.63 11.66 1.68
CA ILE A 106 12.79 12.04 2.50
C ILE A 106 14.13 11.72 1.83
N GLY A 107 14.11 10.87 0.79
CA GLY A 107 15.30 10.52 0.02
C GLY A 107 14.94 10.17 -1.43
N ASN A 108 15.90 9.62 -2.18
CA ASN A 108 15.69 9.33 -3.60
C ASN A 108 14.58 8.29 -3.83
N ALA A 109 14.60 7.19 -3.08
CA ALA A 109 13.57 6.15 -3.12
C ALA A 109 12.86 5.96 -1.77
N THR A 110 13.16 6.80 -0.77
CA THR A 110 12.71 6.63 0.60
C THR A 110 11.62 7.62 0.98
N TYR A 111 10.57 7.10 1.61
CA TYR A 111 9.40 7.87 2.00
C TYR A 111 9.00 7.57 3.44
N LEU A 112 8.54 8.60 4.14
CA LEU A 112 7.96 8.49 5.47
C LEU A 112 6.44 8.50 5.34
N VAL A 113 5.80 7.38 5.70
CA VAL A 113 4.34 7.25 5.75
C VAL A 113 3.90 7.37 7.20
N ALA A 114 3.43 8.55 7.58
CA ALA A 114 2.93 8.83 8.91
C ALA A 114 1.40 8.80 8.92
N SER A 115 0.81 7.89 9.70
CA SER A 115 -0.63 7.78 9.85
C SER A 115 -1.07 8.16 11.26
N GLN A 116 -2.17 8.87 11.34
CA GLN A 116 -2.80 9.23 12.59
C GLN A 116 -4.19 8.64 12.65
N GLY A 117 -4.38 7.70 13.56
CA GLY A 117 -5.68 7.14 13.88
C GLY A 117 -6.36 7.92 15.00
N THR A 118 -7.67 8.12 14.85
CA THR A 118 -8.55 8.73 15.83
C THR A 118 -9.76 7.83 16.05
N ALA A 119 -10.14 7.62 17.31
CA ALA A 119 -11.30 6.82 17.69
C ALA A 119 -12.13 7.55 18.76
N GLY A 120 -13.44 7.49 18.63
CA GLY A 120 -14.40 8.18 19.50
C GLY A 120 -15.06 9.39 18.83
N SER A 121 -16.28 9.72 19.27
CA SER A 121 -17.19 10.66 18.59
C SER A 121 -17.26 12.05 19.22
N SER A 122 -16.58 12.29 20.34
CA SER A 122 -16.62 13.59 21.05
C SER A 122 -15.23 14.02 21.53
N ILE A 123 -15.01 15.33 21.65
CA ILE A 123 -13.73 15.93 22.07
C ILE A 123 -13.24 15.40 23.43
N ARG A 124 -14.16 15.01 24.32
CA ARG A 124 -13.86 14.48 25.67
C ARG A 124 -13.75 12.96 25.73
N SER A 125 -14.07 12.25 24.65
CA SER A 125 -13.96 10.80 24.54
C SER A 125 -13.36 10.45 23.18
N GLN A 126 -12.16 10.97 22.95
CA GLN A 126 -11.39 10.71 21.75
C GLN A 126 -9.99 10.24 22.14
N ALA A 127 -9.55 9.14 21.52
CA ALA A 127 -8.16 8.73 21.54
C ALA A 127 -7.53 9.05 20.18
N ARG A 128 -6.27 9.47 20.21
CA ARG A 128 -5.46 9.72 19.02
C ARG A 128 -4.15 8.96 19.16
N ARG A 129 -3.79 8.20 18.13
CA ARG A 129 -2.51 7.48 18.03
C ARG A 129 -1.88 7.81 16.69
N ARG A 130 -0.56 7.93 16.68
CA ARG A 130 0.21 8.19 15.47
C ARG A 130 1.28 7.11 15.33
N THR A 131 1.31 6.49 14.15
CA THR A 131 2.32 5.52 13.76
C THR A 131 3.02 6.03 12.51
N SER A 132 4.27 5.63 12.32
CA SER A 132 5.08 6.05 11.17
C SER A 132 5.82 4.83 10.62
N LEU A 133 5.90 4.75 9.30
CA LEU A 133 6.63 3.71 8.58
C LEU A 133 7.62 4.37 7.63
N LEU A 134 8.84 3.85 7.58
CA LEU A 134 9.83 4.20 6.57
C LEU A 134 9.74 3.17 5.44
N VAL A 135 9.45 3.60 4.22
CA VAL A 135 9.36 2.72 3.05
C VAL A 135 10.38 3.11 1.99
N SER A 136 10.88 2.11 1.27
CA SER A 136 11.72 2.31 0.09
C SER A 136 10.99 1.73 -1.12
N VAL A 137 10.84 2.54 -2.17
CA VAL A 137 10.27 2.08 -3.45
C VAL A 137 11.41 1.60 -4.33
N ILE A 138 11.44 0.30 -4.56
CA ILE A 138 12.40 -0.31 -5.48
C ILE A 138 11.66 -0.52 -6.80
N ALA A 139 11.98 0.31 -7.80
CA ALA A 139 11.51 0.08 -9.15
C ALA A 139 12.52 -0.86 -9.85
N PRO A 140 12.07 -1.98 -10.42
CA PRO A 140 12.97 -2.86 -11.18
C PRO A 140 13.60 -2.05 -12.31
N GLN A 141 14.93 -2.09 -12.39
CA GLN A 141 15.67 -1.42 -13.46
C GLN A 141 15.75 -2.37 -14.65
N MET A 142 15.10 -2.02 -15.74
CA MET A 142 15.22 -2.73 -17.01
C MET A 142 15.84 -1.78 -18.03
N ASN A 143 16.91 -2.23 -18.69
CA ASN A 143 17.57 -1.42 -19.70
C ASN A 143 16.89 -1.60 -21.05
N MET A 144 15.92 -0.75 -21.39
CA MET A 144 15.28 -0.80 -22.70
C MET A 144 16.12 -0.02 -23.71
N LEU A 145 16.84 -0.75 -24.58
CA LEU A 145 17.76 -0.17 -25.56
C LEU A 145 17.07 0.23 -26.87
N GLY A 146 15.81 -0.18 -27.05
CA GLY A 146 14.95 0.12 -28.19
C GLY A 146 13.52 -0.33 -27.92
N ALA A 147 12.61 -0.08 -28.85
CA ALA A 147 11.21 -0.51 -28.74
C ALA A 147 11.08 -2.02 -28.55
N LEU A 148 11.92 -2.79 -29.22
CA LEU A 148 12.13 -4.21 -28.96
C LEU A 148 13.58 -4.44 -28.55
N THR A 149 13.81 -4.92 -27.33
CA THR A 149 15.14 -5.38 -26.87
C THR A 149 15.14 -6.90 -26.78
N THR A 150 16.10 -7.57 -27.42
CA THR A 150 16.14 -9.04 -27.54
C THR A 150 17.56 -9.59 -27.57
N GLN A 151 17.77 -10.80 -27.05
CA GLN A 151 19.06 -11.49 -27.07
C GLN A 151 19.17 -12.52 -28.21
N GLY A 152 18.04 -13.06 -28.69
CA GLY A 152 18.01 -14.29 -29.49
C GLY A 152 17.45 -14.12 -30.89
N SER A 153 17.32 -15.25 -31.61
CA SER A 153 16.70 -15.26 -32.94
C SER A 153 15.31 -14.65 -32.88
N THR A 154 15.12 -13.60 -33.66
CA THR A 154 13.92 -12.76 -33.62
C THR A 154 13.28 -12.77 -34.99
N LYS A 155 12.03 -13.21 -35.07
CA LYS A 155 11.23 -13.21 -36.29
C LYS A 155 10.28 -12.02 -36.26
N VAL A 156 10.39 -11.12 -37.22
CA VAL A 156 9.51 -9.95 -37.36
C VAL A 156 8.82 -10.00 -38.72
N GLY A 157 7.50 -9.86 -38.76
CA GLY A 157 6.80 -10.03 -40.02
C GLY A 157 5.27 -10.14 -39.94
N GLY A 158 4.66 -10.38 -41.11
CA GLY A 158 3.21 -10.39 -41.25
C GLY A 158 2.63 -9.00 -41.03
N SER A 159 1.69 -8.87 -40.09
CA SER A 159 1.04 -7.61 -39.72
C SER A 159 1.65 -6.95 -38.46
N SER A 160 2.76 -7.47 -37.93
CA SER A 160 3.42 -6.87 -36.77
C SER A 160 4.09 -5.54 -37.15
N TYR A 161 4.02 -4.53 -36.27
CA TYR A 161 4.71 -3.26 -36.42
C TYR A 161 5.47 -2.94 -35.14
N ILE A 162 6.74 -2.56 -35.27
CA ILE A 162 7.60 -2.15 -34.17
C ILE A 162 7.84 -0.66 -34.29
N ASP A 163 7.49 0.10 -33.27
CA ASP A 163 7.59 1.56 -33.27
C ASP A 163 8.49 2.05 -32.14
N GLY A 164 9.67 2.54 -32.50
CA GLY A 164 10.61 3.24 -31.60
C GLY A 164 10.42 4.75 -31.56
N THR A 165 9.28 5.26 -32.00
CA THR A 165 8.96 6.69 -31.97
C THR A 165 7.84 6.97 -30.96
N ASP A 166 7.95 8.10 -30.26
CA ASP A 166 6.92 8.55 -29.34
C ASP A 166 5.89 9.44 -30.07
N GLY A 167 4.61 9.13 -29.87
CA GLY A 167 3.51 9.96 -30.36
C GLY A 167 3.22 11.15 -29.44
N THR A 168 2.89 12.30 -30.03
CA THR A 168 2.46 13.50 -29.28
C THR A 168 0.96 13.58 -29.06
N THR A 169 0.18 12.77 -29.77
CA THR A 169 -1.27 12.85 -29.77
C THR A 169 -1.88 11.46 -29.69
N PHE A 170 -2.32 11.08 -28.49
CA PHE A 170 -3.19 9.93 -28.31
C PHE A 170 -4.49 10.42 -27.63
N PRO A 171 -5.66 10.23 -28.26
CA PRO A 171 -6.92 10.68 -27.68
C PRO A 171 -7.12 10.15 -26.26
N GLY A 172 -7.34 11.06 -25.30
CA GLY A 172 -7.53 10.72 -23.89
C GLY A 172 -6.25 10.58 -23.06
N TRP A 173 -5.06 10.79 -23.64
CA TRP A 173 -3.79 10.72 -22.93
C TRP A 173 -3.16 12.11 -22.82
N SER A 174 -2.58 12.41 -21.65
CA SER A 174 -1.82 13.63 -21.42
C SER A 174 -0.35 13.42 -21.82
N CYS A 175 -0.08 13.40 -23.13
CA CYS A 175 1.28 13.28 -23.65
C CYS A 175 2.03 14.63 -23.56
N PRO A 176 3.36 14.63 -23.36
CA PRO A 176 4.17 15.84 -23.48
C PRO A 176 4.09 16.44 -24.90
N ASN A 177 4.11 17.78 -25.00
CA ASN A 177 4.03 18.48 -26.28
C ASN A 177 5.24 18.23 -27.20
N THR A 178 6.39 17.87 -26.62
CA THR A 178 7.61 17.53 -27.36
C THR A 178 7.95 16.07 -27.07
N PRO A 179 7.91 15.19 -28.08
CA PRO A 179 8.25 13.79 -27.88
C PRO A 179 9.76 13.66 -27.67
N PRO A 180 10.22 12.71 -26.85
CA PRO A 180 11.62 12.30 -26.80
C PRO A 180 12.17 11.94 -28.19
N ALA A 181 13.50 11.92 -28.31
CA ALA A 181 14.14 11.43 -29.52
C ALA A 181 13.76 9.96 -29.77
N ALA A 182 13.54 9.61 -31.04
CA ALA A 182 13.28 8.23 -31.43
C ALA A 182 14.39 7.31 -30.91
N VAL A 183 13.98 6.19 -30.30
CA VAL A 183 14.89 5.12 -29.89
C VAL A 183 15.10 4.15 -31.04
N ALA A 184 15.98 3.17 -30.84
CA ALA A 184 16.13 2.10 -31.82
C ALA A 184 14.82 1.31 -31.97
N GLY A 185 14.51 0.87 -33.20
CA GLY A 185 13.36 -0.01 -33.41
C GLY A 185 13.60 -1.36 -32.75
N ILE A 186 14.68 -2.04 -33.14
CA ILE A 186 15.13 -3.30 -32.55
C ILE A 186 16.54 -3.15 -32.01
N ALA A 187 16.74 -3.39 -30.72
CA ALA A 187 18.03 -3.55 -30.08
C ALA A 187 18.32 -5.05 -29.87
N ILE A 188 19.41 -5.56 -30.46
CA ILE A 188 19.77 -6.99 -30.40
C ILE A 188 21.28 -7.17 -30.23
N SER A 189 21.71 -8.26 -29.60
CA SER A 189 23.15 -8.56 -29.46
C SER A 189 23.81 -8.97 -30.78
N ASP A 190 23.09 -9.68 -31.64
CA ASP A 190 23.51 -10.11 -32.97
C ASP A 190 22.41 -9.80 -34.00
N SER A 191 22.65 -8.80 -34.86
CA SER A 191 21.68 -8.37 -35.87
C SER A 191 21.44 -9.42 -36.96
N THR A 192 22.35 -10.37 -37.16
CA THR A 192 22.20 -11.45 -38.14
C THR A 192 21.13 -12.47 -37.73
N ALA A 193 20.76 -12.48 -36.45
CA ALA A 193 19.73 -13.37 -35.90
C ALA A 193 18.29 -12.88 -36.20
N ILE A 194 18.14 -11.70 -36.83
CA ILE A 194 16.83 -11.15 -37.23
C ILE A 194 16.39 -11.80 -38.54
N GLN A 195 15.20 -12.40 -38.51
CA GLN A 195 14.53 -12.94 -39.68
C GLN A 195 13.29 -12.10 -39.99
N THR A 196 13.14 -11.68 -41.23
CA THR A 196 11.98 -10.89 -41.67
C THR A 196 11.08 -11.73 -42.58
N SER A 197 9.76 -11.60 -42.42
CA SER A 197 8.78 -12.23 -43.30
C SER A 197 7.70 -11.21 -43.68
N GLY A 198 7.60 -10.85 -44.96
CA GLY A 198 6.68 -9.78 -45.40
C GLY A 198 7.09 -8.37 -44.92
N CYS A 199 8.27 -8.21 -44.32
CA CYS A 199 8.81 -6.95 -43.83
C CYS A 199 10.13 -6.60 -44.56
N GLY A 200 10.04 -6.42 -45.88
CA GLY A 200 11.19 -6.09 -46.71
C GLY A 200 11.83 -4.76 -46.31
N GLY A 201 13.16 -4.71 -46.22
CA GLY A 201 13.89 -3.49 -45.85
C GLY A 201 13.53 -2.93 -44.46
N LEU A 202 13.01 -3.77 -43.57
CA LEU A 202 12.53 -3.38 -42.24
C LEU A 202 11.44 -2.29 -42.32
N SER A 203 10.55 -2.39 -43.30
CA SER A 203 9.42 -1.46 -43.46
C SER A 203 8.46 -1.46 -42.27
N CYS A 204 8.36 -2.59 -41.57
CA CYS A 204 7.56 -2.78 -40.37
C CYS A 204 8.26 -2.31 -39.08
N VAL A 205 9.46 -1.71 -39.18
CA VAL A 205 10.23 -1.23 -38.03
C VAL A 205 10.48 0.27 -38.21
N ALA A 206 9.88 1.06 -37.32
CA ALA A 206 10.18 2.46 -37.11
C ALA A 206 11.09 2.63 -35.89
N GLY A 207 11.95 3.64 -35.94
CA GLY A 207 12.99 3.89 -34.95
C GLY A 207 14.27 4.39 -35.62
N SER A 208 15.09 5.08 -34.83
CA SER A 208 16.35 5.67 -35.30
C SER A 208 17.48 5.29 -34.36
N PRO A 209 18.30 4.27 -34.69
CA PRO A 209 18.30 3.47 -35.93
C PRO A 209 17.20 2.39 -35.95
N LYS A 210 16.90 1.82 -37.12
CA LYS A 210 15.93 0.69 -37.20
C LYS A 210 16.42 -0.55 -36.46
N ILE A 211 17.71 -0.87 -36.58
CA ILE A 211 18.38 -1.92 -35.83
C ILE A 211 19.58 -1.30 -35.13
N GLN A 212 19.70 -1.58 -33.84
CA GLN A 212 20.88 -1.29 -33.04
C GLN A 212 21.48 -2.61 -32.55
N GLN A 213 22.66 -2.95 -33.05
CA GLN A 213 23.40 -4.07 -32.51
C GLN A 213 24.15 -3.62 -31.25
N ASN A 214 23.79 -4.18 -30.09
CA ASN A 214 24.40 -3.85 -28.81
C ASN A 214 24.53 -5.11 -27.93
N PRO A 215 25.74 -5.50 -27.52
CA PRO A 215 25.94 -6.66 -26.63
C PRO A 215 25.16 -6.56 -25.31
N LEU A 216 24.86 -5.35 -24.83
CA LEU A 216 24.05 -5.12 -23.63
C LEU A 216 22.58 -5.54 -23.80
N ALA A 217 22.11 -5.83 -25.01
CA ALA A 217 20.80 -6.45 -25.23
C ALA A 217 20.76 -7.92 -24.77
N ALA A 218 21.92 -8.55 -24.57
CA ALA A 218 22.07 -9.91 -24.04
C ALA A 218 22.52 -9.96 -22.57
N ASP A 219 22.57 -8.82 -21.89
CA ASP A 219 23.07 -8.72 -20.52
C ASP A 219 22.11 -9.38 -19.53
N THR A 220 22.51 -10.52 -18.97
CA THR A 220 21.67 -11.25 -18.02
C THR A 220 21.53 -10.55 -16.67
N THR A 221 22.38 -9.59 -16.35
CA THR A 221 22.34 -8.87 -15.08
C THR A 221 21.28 -7.78 -15.02
N THR A 222 20.79 -7.30 -16.16
CA THR A 222 19.76 -6.24 -16.23
C THR A 222 18.37 -6.76 -16.59
N TYR A 223 18.28 -7.93 -17.23
CA TYR A 223 17.00 -8.51 -17.64
C TYR A 223 16.51 -9.68 -16.77
N PHE A 224 17.38 -10.26 -15.92
CA PHE A 224 17.00 -11.35 -15.01
C PHE A 224 17.28 -11.05 -13.53
N ASP A 225 18.08 -10.01 -13.26
CA ASP A 225 18.26 -9.40 -11.95
C ASP A 225 17.83 -7.93 -12.06
N TYR A 226 16.87 -7.54 -11.22
CA TYR A 226 16.29 -6.20 -11.21
C TYR A 226 16.77 -5.38 -10.00
N GLY A 227 17.80 -5.87 -9.32
CA GLY A 227 18.40 -5.28 -8.14
C GLY A 227 17.71 -5.67 -6.83
N ASN A 228 18.44 -5.51 -5.72
CA ASN A 228 17.96 -5.72 -4.35
C ASN A 228 17.32 -7.11 -4.11
N GLY A 229 17.81 -8.14 -4.81
CA GLY A 229 17.31 -9.51 -4.70
C GLY A 229 16.02 -9.80 -5.45
N ILE A 230 15.51 -8.84 -6.24
CA ILE A 230 14.38 -9.06 -7.14
C ILE A 230 14.92 -9.67 -8.44
N THR A 231 14.52 -10.89 -8.74
CA THR A 231 14.88 -11.61 -9.97
C THR A 231 13.66 -11.91 -10.81
N TRP A 232 13.86 -12.38 -12.03
CA TRP A 232 12.77 -12.91 -12.87
C TRP A 232 11.90 -13.91 -12.10
N ASN A 233 12.51 -14.84 -11.37
CA ASN A 233 11.79 -15.87 -10.61
C ASN A 233 10.94 -15.26 -9.48
N THR A 234 11.42 -14.20 -8.82
CA THR A 234 10.61 -13.53 -7.79
C THR A 234 9.40 -12.81 -8.40
N LEU A 235 9.57 -12.18 -9.57
CA LEU A 235 8.46 -11.52 -10.26
C LEU A 235 7.43 -12.53 -10.78
N VAL A 236 7.89 -13.64 -11.35
CA VAL A 236 7.01 -14.73 -11.81
C VAL A 236 6.21 -15.31 -10.65
N ALA A 237 6.84 -15.53 -9.49
CA ALA A 237 6.13 -16.01 -8.29
C ALA A 237 5.10 -15.01 -7.74
N GLN A 238 5.26 -13.72 -8.04
CA GLN A 238 4.34 -12.65 -7.65
C GLN A 238 3.30 -12.30 -8.74
N ALA A 239 3.36 -12.95 -9.90
CA ALA A 239 2.48 -12.63 -11.02
C ALA A 239 1.04 -13.06 -10.72
N ASN A 240 0.12 -12.09 -10.70
CA ASN A 240 -1.31 -12.36 -10.53
C ASN A 240 -2.01 -12.74 -11.84
N LYS A 241 -1.35 -12.53 -12.97
CA LYS A 241 -1.86 -12.81 -14.33
C LYS A 241 -0.75 -13.51 -15.12
N THR A 242 -1.08 -14.59 -15.79
CA THR A 242 -0.20 -15.31 -16.69
C THR A 242 -0.86 -15.40 -18.06
N ALA A 243 -0.16 -14.92 -19.08
CA ALA A 243 -0.59 -15.09 -20.47
C ALA A 243 0.18 -16.26 -21.09
N SER A 244 -0.51 -17.11 -21.84
CA SER A 244 0.10 -18.24 -22.55
C SER A 244 -0.55 -18.42 -23.93
N GLY A 245 0.17 -19.07 -24.85
CA GLY A 245 -0.30 -19.28 -26.21
C GLY A 245 -0.20 -18.03 -27.11
N THR A 246 -1.00 -18.02 -28.18
CA THR A 246 -1.08 -16.86 -29.09
C THR A 246 -2.01 -15.81 -28.51
N ILE A 247 -1.47 -14.63 -28.22
CA ILE A 247 -2.26 -13.49 -27.74
C ILE A 247 -2.72 -12.69 -28.96
N ASN A 248 -4.03 -12.62 -29.16
CA ASN A 248 -4.65 -11.87 -30.25
C ASN A 248 -5.42 -10.68 -29.68
N GLY A 249 -5.34 -9.52 -30.34
CA GLY A 249 -6.15 -8.35 -29.97
C GLY A 249 -5.78 -7.73 -28.62
N THR A 250 -4.50 -7.41 -28.41
CA THR A 250 -4.02 -6.70 -27.22
C THR A 250 -4.58 -5.27 -27.18
N GLY A 251 -5.74 -5.11 -26.58
CA GLY A 251 -6.38 -3.83 -26.29
C GLY A 251 -7.13 -3.92 -24.96
N PRO A 252 -7.39 -2.79 -24.30
CA PRO A 252 -8.10 -2.80 -23.03
C PRO A 252 -9.51 -3.37 -23.22
N SER A 253 -9.81 -4.43 -22.49
CA SER A 253 -11.14 -5.00 -22.38
C SER A 253 -11.95 -4.14 -21.41
N LEU A 254 -13.13 -3.69 -21.83
CA LEU A 254 -13.97 -2.78 -21.05
C LEU A 254 -15.35 -3.41 -20.80
N VAL A 255 -15.82 -3.35 -19.55
CA VAL A 255 -17.21 -3.65 -19.19
C VAL A 255 -17.85 -2.36 -18.68
N GLY A 256 -18.85 -1.86 -19.40
CA GLY A 256 -19.51 -0.60 -19.05
C GLY A 256 -18.61 0.64 -19.09
N GLY A 257 -17.55 0.62 -19.92
CA GLY A 257 -16.58 1.71 -20.04
C GLY A 257 -15.48 1.73 -18.97
N VAL A 258 -15.41 0.71 -18.11
CA VAL A 258 -14.38 0.55 -17.09
C VAL A 258 -13.53 -0.67 -17.41
N CYS A 259 -12.25 -0.65 -17.02
CA CYS A 259 -11.32 -1.77 -17.17
C CYS A 259 -11.92 -3.08 -16.63
N ASN A 260 -12.03 -4.09 -17.50
CA ASN A 260 -12.51 -5.42 -17.17
C ASN A 260 -11.45 -6.22 -16.42
N THR A 261 -11.45 -6.16 -15.09
CA THR A 261 -10.47 -6.86 -14.24
C THR A 261 -10.65 -8.38 -14.21
N GLY A 262 -11.83 -8.88 -14.63
CA GLY A 262 -12.13 -10.30 -14.75
C GLY A 262 -11.56 -10.96 -16.01
N ASP A 263 -11.16 -10.17 -17.00
CA ASP A 263 -10.48 -10.66 -18.19
C ASP A 263 -9.03 -11.04 -17.84
N ALA A 264 -8.61 -12.24 -18.26
CA ALA A 264 -7.27 -12.74 -18.01
C ALA A 264 -6.21 -12.06 -18.90
N GLN A 265 -6.63 -11.42 -20.01
CA GLN A 265 -5.76 -10.79 -20.99
C GLN A 265 -5.72 -9.25 -20.89
N ASN A 266 -6.35 -8.70 -19.84
CA ASN A 266 -6.49 -7.26 -19.61
C ASN A 266 -5.68 -6.78 -18.40
#